data_AF-A0A7J4CU10-F1
#
_entry.id   AF-A0A7J4CU10-F1
#
_cell.length_a   1.000
_cell.length_b   1.000
_cell.length_c   1.000
_cell.angle_alpha   90.00
_cell.angle_beta   90.00
_cell.angle_gamma   90.00
#
_symmetry.space_group_name_H-M   'P 1'
#
loop_
_entity.id
_entity.type
_entity.pdbx_description
1 polymer ?
#
loop_
_entity_poly.entity_id
_entity_poly.type
_entity_poly.pdbx_seq_one_letter_code
_entity_poly.pdbx_strand_id
1 'polypeptide(L)'
;MESKKSRDDDLSLREVGDLAWRYLRIPAALLVIEALYWFITIPSDTLAPIQVTEAWIWHNLTDLIYGEGATTFSTHNGWWTRVDLNNYNFPGGSIGLYVSDECAGIHEMLFISTLIMMTDNVGWKLKMRSIAVMCGVVYVLNIARLVVLYPLAVSSCANDPRGYSCAAEMWQFHTFVYQWGFLFVLVLMWLAWFIWIGGAKRVAAASREDRAPLRISVREQWGGHHWVIIIIAFLLIGIAIDTTLNDDAFNSAQRAQNNCTALEEYSPTCADAEKTWNDEVGSVWSMATLGILGIGGTILEFSRRDNDSAEDDSNPEESRGNDLSVEDEILESDALEISASEEE
;
A
#
# COMPACT_ATOMS: atom_id res chain seq x y z
N MET A 1 38.60 5.46 47.38
CA MET A 1 37.48 4.50 47.53
C MET A 1 36.27 5.36 47.90
N GLU A 2 35.22 5.50 47.12
CA GLU A 2 34.60 4.58 46.16
C GLU A 2 33.88 5.41 45.08
N SER A 3 34.02 4.97 43.83
CA SER A 3 33.25 5.42 42.68
C SER A 3 31.85 4.81 42.72
N LYS A 4 30.79 5.56 42.37
CA LYS A 4 29.68 4.97 41.61
C LYS A 4 28.81 6.00 40.86
N LYS A 5 29.21 6.18 39.60
CA LYS A 5 28.38 6.18 38.38
C LYS A 5 27.27 7.24 38.25
N SER A 6 27.56 8.29 37.47
CA SER A 6 26.53 9.10 36.82
C SER A 6 25.64 8.20 35.96
N ARG A 7 24.33 8.46 36.02
CA ARG A 7 23.34 7.85 35.13
C ARG A 7 23.49 8.46 33.74
N ASP A 8 24.26 7.80 32.88
CA ASP A 8 24.37 8.11 31.44
C ASP A 8 23.27 7.39 30.63
N ASP A 9 22.00 7.45 31.04
CA ASP A 9 20.93 6.68 30.36
C ASP A 9 19.57 7.39 30.25
N ASP A 10 19.52 8.71 30.46
CA ASP A 10 18.28 9.48 30.23
C ASP A 10 18.40 10.23 28.88
N LEU A 11 17.83 9.64 27.82
CA LEU A 11 17.69 10.29 26.50
C LEU A 11 17.01 11.65 26.67
N SER A 12 17.59 12.70 26.09
CA SER A 12 16.99 14.04 26.18
C SER A 12 15.62 14.05 25.48
N LEU A 13 14.64 14.83 25.96
CA LEU A 13 13.32 14.98 25.33
C LEU A 13 13.42 15.40 23.84
N ARG A 14 14.51 16.07 23.45
CA ARG A 14 14.83 16.39 22.06
C ARG A 14 15.30 15.17 21.27
N GLU A 15 16.16 14.31 21.83
CA GLU A 15 16.51 13.03 21.21
C GLU A 15 15.30 12.08 21.13
N VAL A 16 14.44 12.05 22.15
CA VAL A 16 13.17 11.28 22.09
C VAL A 16 12.26 11.82 21.00
N GLY A 17 12.18 13.15 20.84
CA GLY A 17 11.43 13.80 19.76
C GLY A 17 11.99 13.49 18.37
N ASP A 18 13.30 13.56 18.18
CA ASP A 18 13.97 13.22 16.92
C ASP A 18 13.86 11.72 16.60
N LEU A 19 13.94 10.87 17.61
CA LEU A 19 13.77 9.43 17.48
C LEU A 19 12.31 9.09 17.12
N ALA A 20 11.34 9.69 17.80
CA ALA A 20 9.91 9.55 17.50
C ALA A 20 9.58 10.04 16.08
N TRP A 21 10.19 11.16 15.64
CA TRP A 21 10.04 11.66 14.28
C TRP A 21 10.63 10.73 13.23
N ARG A 22 11.76 10.09 13.52
CA ARG A 22 12.39 9.09 12.65
C ARG A 22 11.53 7.83 12.53
N TYR A 23 10.87 7.41 13.60
CA TYR A 23 9.94 6.29 13.60
C TYR A 23 8.56 6.63 13.05
N LEU A 24 8.14 7.90 13.04
CA LEU A 24 6.87 8.36 12.43
C LEU A 24 6.82 8.12 10.91
N ARG A 25 7.98 7.94 10.26
CA ARG A 25 8.08 7.54 8.86
C ARG A 25 7.36 6.21 8.58
N ILE A 26 7.35 5.29 9.53
CA ILE A 26 6.72 3.98 9.36
C ILE A 26 5.19 4.11 9.39
N PRO A 27 4.54 4.73 10.41
CA PRO A 27 3.12 5.05 10.37
C PRO A 27 2.70 5.92 9.18
N ALA A 28 3.50 6.92 8.81
CA ALA A 28 3.19 7.78 7.66
C ALA A 28 3.24 6.99 6.35
N ALA A 29 4.21 6.10 6.17
CA ALA A 29 4.26 5.20 5.01
C ALA A 29 3.04 4.26 4.99
N LEU A 30 2.62 3.71 6.14
CA LEU A 30 1.42 2.90 6.24
C LEU A 30 0.16 3.67 5.83
N LEU A 31 0.00 4.93 6.26
CA LEU A 31 -1.11 5.78 5.83
C LEU A 31 -1.09 6.09 4.33
N VAL A 32 0.09 6.28 3.73
CA VAL A 32 0.22 6.49 2.28
C VAL A 32 -0.13 5.21 1.52
N ILE A 33 0.26 4.03 2.01
CA ILE A 33 -0.10 2.75 1.41
C ILE A 33 -1.61 2.53 1.50
N GLU A 34 -2.22 2.82 2.64
CA GLU A 34 -3.68 2.74 2.82
C GLU A 34 -4.40 3.69 1.85
N ALA A 35 -3.95 4.93 1.74
CA ALA A 35 -4.51 5.89 0.78
C ALA A 35 -4.31 5.45 -0.68
N LEU A 36 -3.18 4.82 -1.02
CA LEU A 36 -2.94 4.23 -2.34
C LEU A 36 -3.82 3.00 -2.59
N TYR A 37 -4.00 2.14 -1.59
CA TYR A 37 -4.90 0.99 -1.66
C TYR A 37 -6.32 1.47 -1.96
N TRP A 38 -6.84 2.40 -1.14
CA TRP A 38 -8.11 3.06 -1.40
C TRP A 38 -8.17 3.62 -2.81
N PHE A 39 -7.16 4.38 -3.24
CA PHE A 39 -7.16 5.00 -4.56
C PHE A 39 -7.25 3.99 -5.72
N ILE A 40 -6.57 2.85 -5.62
CA ILE A 40 -6.62 1.83 -6.68
C ILE A 40 -7.85 0.93 -6.60
N THR A 41 -8.57 0.92 -5.48
CA THR A 41 -9.83 0.16 -5.29
C THR A 41 -11.08 1.03 -5.42
N ILE A 42 -10.94 2.35 -5.66
CA ILE A 42 -12.01 3.35 -5.63
C ILE A 42 -12.99 3.29 -6.84
N PRO A 43 -12.75 2.44 -7.84
CA PRO A 43 -13.86 1.66 -8.41
C PRO A 43 -13.73 0.18 -8.06
N SER A 44 -14.81 -0.43 -7.57
CA SER A 44 -15.00 -1.87 -7.32
C SER A 44 -14.47 -2.75 -8.47
N ASP A 45 -14.49 -2.20 -9.69
CA ASP A 45 -14.14 -2.88 -10.95
C ASP A 45 -12.69 -2.65 -11.43
N THR A 46 -11.88 -1.83 -10.75
CA THR A 46 -10.52 -1.50 -11.22
C THR A 46 -9.59 -2.70 -11.25
N LEU A 47 -9.84 -3.65 -10.36
CA LEU A 47 -9.11 -4.91 -10.24
C LEU A 47 -9.96 -6.10 -10.68
N ALA A 48 -11.04 -5.84 -11.44
CA ALA A 48 -11.87 -6.89 -12.00
C ALA A 48 -11.10 -7.95 -12.81
N PRO A 49 -10.04 -7.63 -13.59
CA PRO A 49 -9.32 -8.67 -14.32
C PRO A 49 -8.73 -9.75 -13.42
N ILE A 50 -8.13 -9.36 -12.28
CA ILE A 50 -7.52 -10.33 -11.36
C ILE A 50 -8.59 -11.11 -10.57
N GLN A 51 -9.66 -10.43 -10.14
CA GLN A 51 -10.82 -11.08 -9.51
C GLN A 51 -11.49 -12.09 -10.44
N VAL A 52 -11.67 -11.76 -11.73
CA VAL A 52 -12.25 -12.67 -12.73
C VAL A 52 -11.34 -13.87 -12.96
N THR A 53 -10.02 -13.67 -13.07
CA THR A 53 -9.10 -14.80 -13.23
C THR A 53 -9.13 -15.71 -12.01
N GLU A 54 -9.25 -15.16 -10.81
CA GLU A 54 -9.29 -15.94 -9.58
C GLU A 54 -10.61 -16.69 -9.44
N ALA A 55 -11.75 -16.04 -9.68
CA ALA A 55 -13.06 -16.68 -9.68
C ALA A 55 -13.14 -17.80 -10.73
N TRP A 56 -12.56 -17.58 -11.92
CA TRP A 56 -12.48 -18.61 -12.96
C TRP A 56 -11.62 -19.79 -12.54
N ILE A 57 -10.42 -19.57 -11.99
CA ILE A 57 -9.56 -20.66 -11.52
C ILE A 57 -10.24 -21.41 -10.38
N TRP A 58 -10.84 -20.69 -9.42
CA TRP A 58 -11.53 -21.27 -8.28
C TRP A 58 -12.69 -22.17 -8.71
N HIS A 59 -13.56 -21.69 -9.61
CA HIS A 59 -14.64 -22.49 -10.19
C HIS A 59 -14.11 -23.78 -10.83
N ASN A 60 -13.17 -23.66 -11.77
CA ASN A 60 -12.64 -24.82 -12.50
C ASN A 60 -11.92 -25.82 -11.59
N LEU A 61 -11.16 -25.36 -10.60
CA LEU A 61 -10.49 -26.25 -9.65
C LEU A 61 -11.49 -26.93 -8.71
N THR A 62 -12.52 -26.22 -8.26
CA THR A 62 -13.53 -26.79 -7.36
C THR A 62 -14.34 -27.86 -8.07
N ASP A 63 -14.79 -27.61 -9.30
CA ASP A 63 -15.47 -28.60 -10.12
C ASP A 63 -14.57 -29.79 -10.48
N LEU A 64 -13.29 -29.54 -10.77
CA LEU A 64 -12.32 -30.59 -11.05
C LEU A 64 -12.06 -31.50 -9.84
N ILE A 65 -11.96 -30.93 -8.63
CA ILE A 65 -11.59 -31.66 -7.42
C ILE A 65 -12.80 -32.34 -6.78
N TYR A 66 -13.95 -31.66 -6.71
CA TYR A 66 -15.11 -32.11 -5.95
C TYR A 66 -16.28 -32.61 -6.81
N GLY A 67 -16.19 -32.47 -8.14
CA GLY A 67 -17.14 -33.03 -9.10
C GLY A 67 -17.86 -31.98 -9.94
N GLU A 68 -18.29 -32.39 -11.13
CA GLU A 68 -19.00 -31.51 -12.07
C GLU A 68 -20.29 -30.97 -11.45
N GLY A 69 -20.47 -29.64 -11.53
CA GLY A 69 -21.63 -28.96 -10.95
C GLY A 69 -21.52 -28.67 -9.45
N ALA A 70 -20.36 -28.91 -8.82
CA ALA A 70 -20.07 -28.46 -7.46
C ALA A 70 -20.17 -26.93 -7.34
N THR A 71 -19.93 -26.20 -8.42
CA THR A 71 -20.06 -24.74 -8.46
C THR A 71 -20.74 -24.24 -9.73
N THR A 72 -21.38 -23.09 -9.64
CA THR A 72 -21.93 -22.34 -10.78
C THR A 72 -21.17 -21.03 -10.92
N PHE A 73 -20.65 -20.76 -12.12
CA PHE A 73 -19.98 -19.50 -12.41
C PHE A 73 -20.98 -18.49 -12.97
N SER A 74 -21.03 -17.30 -12.38
CA SER A 74 -21.98 -16.25 -12.75
C SER A 74 -21.35 -14.87 -12.62
N THR A 75 -22.11 -13.83 -12.97
CA THR A 75 -21.63 -12.46 -12.89
C THR A 75 -22.05 -11.78 -11.59
N HIS A 76 -21.17 -10.94 -11.06
CA HIS A 76 -21.46 -9.93 -10.06
C HIS A 76 -20.91 -8.60 -10.60
N ASN A 77 -21.74 -7.55 -10.57
CA ASN A 77 -21.41 -6.23 -11.11
C ASN A 77 -21.05 -6.19 -12.60
N GLY A 78 -21.52 -7.16 -13.39
CA GLY A 78 -21.21 -7.27 -14.82
C GLY A 78 -19.88 -7.98 -15.13
N TRP A 79 -19.12 -8.31 -14.08
CA TRP A 79 -17.89 -9.08 -14.17
C TRP A 79 -18.11 -10.52 -13.73
N TRP A 80 -17.33 -11.44 -14.28
CA TRP A 80 -17.40 -12.86 -13.96
C TRP A 80 -16.64 -13.19 -12.67
N THR A 81 -17.17 -12.69 -11.54
CA THR A 81 -16.53 -12.80 -10.21
C THR A 81 -17.35 -13.60 -9.21
N ARG A 82 -18.57 -14.03 -9.56
CA ARG A 82 -19.46 -14.79 -8.68
C ARG A 82 -19.32 -16.29 -8.90
N VAL A 83 -19.19 -17.02 -7.80
CA VAL A 83 -19.13 -18.49 -7.77
C VAL A 83 -20.14 -18.98 -6.73
N ASP A 84 -21.22 -19.61 -7.19
CA ASP A 84 -22.21 -20.20 -6.30
C ASP A 84 -21.82 -21.65 -6.01
N LEU A 85 -21.61 -22.01 -4.75
CA LEU A 85 -21.33 -23.38 -4.32
C LEU A 85 -22.63 -24.17 -4.27
N ASN A 86 -22.68 -25.35 -4.89
CA ASN A 86 -23.88 -26.16 -4.98
C ASN A 86 -23.76 -27.43 -4.13
N ASN A 87 -24.77 -27.67 -3.29
CA ASN A 87 -24.93 -28.92 -2.56
C ASN A 87 -26.36 -29.08 -2.06
N TYR A 88 -26.89 -30.30 -2.05
CA TYR A 88 -28.25 -30.58 -1.56
C TYR A 88 -28.45 -30.26 -0.07
N ASN A 89 -27.36 -30.28 0.72
CA ASN A 89 -27.38 -29.93 2.15
C ASN A 89 -27.41 -28.42 2.41
N PHE A 90 -27.16 -27.60 1.39
CA PHE A 90 -27.14 -26.15 1.56
C PHE A 90 -28.55 -25.57 1.73
N PRO A 91 -28.70 -24.47 2.49
CA PRO A 91 -29.96 -23.73 2.56
C PRO A 91 -30.27 -23.20 1.16
N GLY A 92 -31.42 -23.54 0.59
CA GLY A 92 -31.75 -23.15 -0.79
C GLY A 92 -31.00 -23.91 -1.90
N GLY A 93 -30.14 -24.88 -1.56
CA GLY A 93 -29.41 -25.72 -2.53
C GLY A 93 -28.12 -25.11 -3.09
N SER A 94 -27.86 -23.83 -2.81
CA SER A 94 -26.62 -23.15 -3.17
C SER A 94 -26.22 -22.07 -2.15
N ILE A 95 -24.92 -21.79 -2.06
CA ILE A 95 -24.36 -20.68 -1.29
C ILE A 95 -23.61 -19.79 -2.28
N GLY A 96 -24.12 -18.58 -2.50
CA GLY A 96 -23.51 -17.63 -3.41
C GLY A 96 -22.36 -16.85 -2.77
N LEU A 97 -21.20 -16.86 -3.43
CA LEU A 97 -20.01 -16.11 -3.04
C LEU A 97 -19.48 -15.32 -4.23
N TYR A 98 -18.77 -14.23 -3.97
CA TYR A 98 -18.08 -13.47 -5.02
C TYR A 98 -16.64 -13.15 -4.59
N VAL A 99 -15.77 -12.95 -5.57
CA VAL A 99 -14.37 -12.60 -5.36
C VAL A 99 -14.25 -11.06 -5.38
N SER A 100 -14.17 -10.47 -4.18
CA SER A 100 -13.81 -9.06 -3.95
C SER A 100 -12.30 -8.81 -4.03
N ASP A 101 -11.86 -7.56 -3.92
CA ASP A 101 -10.45 -7.18 -3.89
C ASP A 101 -9.72 -7.67 -2.63
N GLU A 102 -10.39 -7.74 -1.48
CA GLU A 102 -9.85 -8.42 -0.30
C GLU A 102 -9.80 -9.94 -0.50
N CYS A 103 -10.74 -10.53 -1.24
CA CYS A 103 -10.66 -11.95 -1.59
C CYS A 103 -9.53 -12.25 -2.56
N ALA A 104 -9.29 -11.39 -3.55
CA ALA A 104 -8.17 -11.55 -4.48
C ALA A 104 -6.78 -11.34 -3.83
N GLY A 105 -6.80 -10.89 -2.57
CA GLY A 105 -5.66 -10.56 -1.73
C GLY A 105 -4.78 -9.46 -2.29
N ILE A 106 -5.42 -8.44 -2.85
CA ILE A 106 -4.77 -7.22 -3.33
C ILE A 106 -4.07 -6.52 -2.18
N HIS A 107 -4.71 -6.47 -1.01
CA HIS A 107 -4.15 -5.84 0.17
C HIS A 107 -2.81 -6.50 0.56
N GLU A 108 -2.76 -7.83 0.57
CA GLU A 108 -1.57 -8.62 0.85
C GLU A 108 -0.46 -8.39 -0.17
N MET A 109 -0.82 -8.32 -1.46
CA MET A 109 0.12 -8.02 -2.56
C MET A 109 0.70 -6.61 -2.45
N LEU A 110 -0.10 -5.61 -2.08
CA LEU A 110 0.39 -4.25 -1.84
C LEU A 110 1.29 -4.18 -0.62
N PHE A 111 0.90 -4.83 0.47
CA PHE A 111 1.67 -4.86 1.71
C PHE A 111 3.09 -5.41 1.45
N ILE A 112 3.20 -6.59 0.83
CA ILE A 112 4.50 -7.20 0.55
C ILE A 112 5.31 -6.39 -0.47
N SER A 113 4.64 -5.82 -1.47
CA SER A 113 5.28 -4.97 -2.47
C SER A 113 5.92 -3.75 -1.82
N THR A 114 5.22 -3.10 -0.90
CA THR A 114 5.75 -1.93 -0.22
C THR A 114 6.90 -2.28 0.72
N LEU A 115 6.83 -3.40 1.45
CA LEU A 115 7.94 -3.85 2.28
C LEU A 115 9.23 -4.08 1.48
N ILE A 116 9.12 -4.67 0.29
CA ILE A 116 10.26 -4.85 -0.63
C ILE A 116 10.74 -3.49 -1.16
N MET A 117 9.80 -2.61 -1.52
CA MET A 117 10.09 -1.33 -2.13
C MET A 117 10.81 -0.38 -1.17
N MET A 118 10.42 -0.38 0.11
CA MET A 118 11.05 0.39 1.18
C MET A 118 12.38 -0.19 1.66
N THR A 119 12.78 -1.38 1.21
CA THR A 119 14.08 -1.94 1.59
C THR A 119 15.22 -1.19 0.90
N ASP A 120 16.09 -0.56 1.70
CA ASP A 120 17.22 0.25 1.21
C ASP A 120 18.33 -0.57 0.55
N ASN A 121 19.07 0.08 -0.36
CA ASN A 121 20.25 -0.49 -1.01
C ASN A 121 20.00 -1.82 -1.75
N VAL A 122 18.80 -2.00 -2.31
CA VAL A 122 18.44 -3.13 -3.19
C VAL A 122 18.14 -2.60 -4.59
N GLY A 123 18.77 -3.18 -5.61
CA GLY A 123 18.58 -2.74 -7.00
C GLY A 123 17.16 -2.96 -7.51
N TRP A 124 16.66 -2.03 -8.33
CA TRP A 124 15.30 -2.03 -8.88
C TRP A 124 14.88 -3.36 -9.53
N LYS A 125 15.76 -3.95 -10.34
CA LYS A 125 15.49 -5.24 -11.00
C LYS A 125 15.24 -6.38 -10.01
N LEU A 126 15.97 -6.40 -8.89
CA LEU A 126 15.79 -7.43 -7.86
C LEU A 126 14.51 -7.17 -7.06
N LYS A 127 14.19 -5.91 -6.77
CA LYS A 127 12.91 -5.53 -6.13
C LYS A 127 11.73 -6.01 -6.98
N MET A 128 11.66 -5.62 -8.26
CA MET A 128 10.53 -5.99 -9.13
C MET A 128 10.40 -7.50 -9.34
N ARG A 129 11.51 -8.24 -9.46
CA ARG A 129 11.48 -9.71 -9.53
C ARG A 129 10.94 -10.33 -8.25
N SER A 130 11.36 -9.81 -7.10
CA SER A 130 10.92 -10.32 -5.80
C SER A 130 9.43 -10.03 -5.57
N ILE A 131 8.99 -8.82 -5.93
CA ILE A 131 7.57 -8.43 -5.91
C ILE A 131 6.75 -9.40 -6.78
N ALA A 132 7.15 -9.61 -8.04
CA ALA A 132 6.41 -10.49 -8.95
C ALA A 132 6.30 -11.93 -8.42
N VAL A 133 7.40 -12.49 -7.88
CA VAL A 133 7.39 -13.84 -7.31
C VAL A 133 6.52 -13.91 -6.05
N MET A 134 6.65 -12.96 -5.13
CA MET A 134 5.89 -12.97 -3.89
C MET A 134 4.39 -12.73 -4.10
N CYS A 135 4.02 -11.78 -4.97
CA CYS A 135 2.63 -11.58 -5.34
C CYS A 135 2.06 -12.83 -6.02
N GLY A 136 2.86 -13.51 -6.87
CA GLY A 136 2.46 -14.80 -7.44
C GLY A 136 2.22 -15.89 -6.41
N VAL A 137 3.05 -15.97 -5.35
CA VAL A 137 2.84 -16.90 -4.23
C VAL A 137 1.56 -16.57 -3.48
N VAL A 138 1.33 -15.29 -3.15
CA VAL A 138 0.09 -14.82 -2.48
C VAL A 138 -1.14 -15.19 -3.31
N TYR A 139 -1.11 -14.94 -4.62
CA TYR A 139 -2.20 -15.27 -5.53
C TYR A 139 -2.56 -16.77 -5.50
N VAL A 140 -1.55 -17.65 -5.54
CA VAL A 140 -1.78 -19.11 -5.47
C VAL A 140 -2.33 -19.53 -4.11
N LEU A 141 -1.86 -18.91 -3.01
CA LEU A 141 -2.38 -19.19 -1.68
C LEU A 141 -3.82 -18.71 -1.51
N ASN A 142 -4.21 -17.59 -2.12
CA ASN A 142 -5.61 -17.14 -2.15
C ASN A 142 -6.52 -18.15 -2.86
N ILE A 143 -6.10 -18.64 -4.04
CA ILE A 143 -6.83 -19.70 -4.74
C ILE A 143 -6.95 -20.95 -3.86
N ALA A 144 -5.88 -21.37 -3.19
CA ALA A 144 -5.90 -22.52 -2.29
C ALA A 144 -6.90 -22.31 -1.13
N ARG A 145 -6.95 -21.10 -0.56
CA ARG A 145 -7.96 -20.73 0.45
C ARG A 145 -9.37 -20.89 -0.11
N LEU A 146 -9.65 -20.38 -1.31
CA LEU A 146 -10.97 -20.46 -1.94
C LEU A 146 -11.40 -21.91 -2.23
N VAL A 147 -10.49 -22.74 -2.75
CA VAL A 147 -10.77 -24.16 -3.05
C VAL A 147 -11.11 -24.97 -1.79
N VAL A 148 -10.56 -24.61 -0.63
CA VAL A 148 -10.85 -25.26 0.65
C VAL A 148 -12.21 -24.87 1.22
N LEU A 149 -12.84 -23.77 0.75
CA LEU A 149 -14.15 -23.35 1.24
C LEU A 149 -15.25 -24.39 0.96
N TYR A 150 -15.22 -25.03 -0.22
CA TYR A 150 -16.24 -26.00 -0.62
C TYR A 150 -16.37 -27.19 0.36
N PRO A 151 -15.31 -27.99 0.64
CA PRO A 151 -15.44 -29.14 1.53
C PRO A 151 -15.77 -28.73 2.97
N LEU A 152 -15.31 -27.56 3.42
CA LEU A 152 -15.68 -27.03 4.74
C LEU A 152 -17.16 -26.68 4.82
N ALA A 153 -17.70 -26.03 3.77
CA ALA A 153 -19.12 -25.74 3.69
C ALA A 153 -19.95 -27.03 3.66
N VAL A 154 -19.56 -28.02 2.83
CA VAL A 154 -20.30 -29.29 2.71
C VAL A 154 -20.29 -30.08 4.01
N SER A 155 -19.15 -30.17 4.70
CA SER A 155 -19.03 -30.92 5.95
C SER A 155 -19.80 -30.26 7.10
N SER A 156 -19.69 -28.94 7.26
CA SER A 156 -20.44 -28.18 8.26
C SER A 156 -21.95 -28.27 8.01
N CYS A 157 -22.38 -28.13 6.76
CA CYS A 157 -23.79 -28.26 6.38
C CYS A 157 -24.33 -29.68 6.48
N ALA A 158 -23.49 -30.72 6.45
CA ALA A 158 -23.93 -32.09 6.71
C ALA A 158 -24.29 -32.30 8.19
N ASN A 159 -23.67 -31.53 9.10
CA ASN A 159 -23.92 -31.60 10.55
C ASN A 159 -25.15 -30.77 10.98
N ASP A 160 -25.44 -29.67 10.28
CA ASP A 160 -26.63 -28.83 10.49
C ASP A 160 -27.36 -28.52 9.15
N PRO A 161 -28.03 -29.52 8.54
CA PRO A 161 -28.65 -29.34 7.23
C PRO A 161 -29.71 -28.26 7.26
N ARG A 162 -29.54 -27.24 6.41
CA ARG A 162 -30.46 -26.08 6.29
C ARG A 162 -30.64 -25.27 7.58
N GLY A 163 -29.80 -25.50 8.58
CA GLY A 163 -29.78 -24.68 9.79
C GLY A 163 -29.02 -23.38 9.59
N TYR A 164 -29.17 -22.47 10.55
CA TYR A 164 -28.51 -21.17 10.53
C TYR A 164 -26.97 -21.28 10.58
N SER A 165 -26.44 -22.39 11.13
CA SER A 165 -24.99 -22.58 11.30
C SER A 165 -24.32 -23.40 10.19
N CYS A 166 -25.06 -23.75 9.14
CA CYS A 166 -24.63 -24.60 8.03
C CYS A 166 -23.25 -24.21 7.46
N ALA A 167 -23.01 -22.91 7.20
CA ALA A 167 -21.75 -22.41 6.62
C ALA A 167 -20.73 -21.90 7.65
N ALA A 168 -20.95 -22.12 8.96
CA ALA A 168 -20.16 -21.48 10.01
C ALA A 168 -18.67 -21.84 9.95
N GLU A 169 -18.32 -23.11 9.74
CA GLU A 169 -16.91 -23.53 9.68
C GLU A 169 -16.17 -22.94 8.46
N MET A 170 -16.86 -22.86 7.31
CA MET A 170 -16.33 -22.20 6.11
C MET A 170 -15.97 -20.74 6.41
N TRP A 171 -16.90 -19.99 7.01
CA TRP A 171 -16.69 -18.59 7.36
C TRP A 171 -15.62 -18.41 8.43
N GLN A 172 -15.61 -19.26 9.47
CA GLN A 172 -14.57 -19.22 10.49
C GLN A 172 -13.17 -19.44 9.92
N PHE A 173 -13.02 -20.41 9.01
CA PHE A 173 -11.76 -20.62 8.31
C PHE A 173 -11.39 -19.42 7.44
N HIS A 174 -12.33 -18.91 6.64
CA HIS A 174 -12.11 -17.76 5.78
C HIS A 174 -11.65 -16.54 6.60
N THR A 175 -12.38 -16.19 7.67
CA THR A 175 -12.04 -15.09 8.57
C THR A 175 -10.71 -15.31 9.28
N PHE A 176 -10.40 -16.53 9.74
CA PHE A 176 -9.12 -16.81 10.39
C PHE A 176 -7.93 -16.60 9.44
N VAL A 177 -8.01 -17.14 8.22
CA VAL A 177 -6.95 -17.00 7.21
C VAL A 177 -6.78 -15.53 6.82
N TYR A 178 -7.89 -14.82 6.65
CA TYR A 178 -7.91 -13.39 6.34
C TYR A 178 -7.30 -12.54 7.46
N GLN A 179 -7.73 -12.71 8.71
CA GLN A 179 -7.29 -11.84 9.82
C GLN A 179 -5.85 -12.12 10.28
N TRP A 180 -5.43 -13.39 10.29
CA TRP A 180 -4.18 -13.80 10.93
C TRP A 180 -3.27 -14.61 10.01
N GLY A 181 -3.85 -15.50 9.20
CA GLY A 181 -3.10 -16.43 8.37
C GLY A 181 -2.19 -15.72 7.38
N PHE A 182 -2.75 -14.82 6.57
CA PHE A 182 -1.95 -14.12 5.56
C PHE A 182 -0.90 -13.21 6.16
N LEU A 183 -1.20 -12.43 7.20
CA LEU A 183 -0.22 -11.58 7.86
C LEU A 183 1.01 -12.38 8.30
N PHE A 184 0.80 -13.54 8.93
CA PHE A 184 1.89 -14.41 9.36
C PHE A 184 2.74 -14.91 8.18
N VAL A 185 2.09 -15.38 7.11
CA VAL A 185 2.77 -15.85 5.90
C VAL A 185 3.58 -14.73 5.24
N LEU A 186 3.01 -13.54 5.11
CA LEU A 186 3.67 -12.38 4.51
C LEU A 186 4.90 -11.95 5.30
N VAL A 187 4.79 -11.85 6.63
CA VAL A 187 5.91 -11.47 7.49
C VAL A 187 7.03 -12.51 7.40
N LEU A 188 6.72 -13.81 7.43
CA LEU A 188 7.73 -14.85 7.29
C LEU A 188 8.38 -14.86 5.91
N MET A 189 7.60 -14.74 4.85
CA MET A 189 8.09 -14.70 3.48
C MET A 189 8.99 -13.49 3.25
N TRP A 190 8.57 -12.31 3.72
CA TRP A 190 9.38 -11.11 3.70
C TRP A 190 10.66 -11.28 4.51
N LEU A 191 10.59 -11.80 5.73
CA LEU A 191 11.75 -12.00 6.60
C LEU A 191 12.76 -12.94 5.96
N ALA A 192 12.31 -14.06 5.39
CA ALA A 192 13.16 -15.01 4.69
C ALA A 192 13.90 -14.34 3.52
N TRP A 193 13.17 -13.55 2.72
CA TRP A 193 13.76 -12.79 1.62
C TRP A 193 14.71 -11.70 2.10
N PHE A 194 14.36 -10.95 3.14
CA PHE A 194 15.16 -9.88 3.72
C PHE A 194 16.48 -10.42 4.27
N ILE A 195 16.46 -11.59 4.92
CA ILE A 195 17.66 -12.29 5.36
C ILE A 195 18.49 -12.74 4.15
N TRP A 196 17.85 -13.33 3.14
CA TRP A 196 18.51 -13.85 1.94
C TRP A 196 19.28 -12.77 1.17
N ILE A 197 18.73 -11.57 1.02
CA ILE A 197 19.41 -10.45 0.34
C ILE A 197 20.46 -9.74 1.21
N GLY A 198 20.63 -10.15 2.46
CA GLY A 198 21.52 -9.49 3.43
C GLY A 198 20.99 -8.13 3.91
N GLY A 199 19.67 -8.00 4.05
CA GLY A 199 18.98 -6.75 4.38
C GLY A 199 19.54 -6.03 5.60
N ALA A 200 19.90 -6.77 6.66
CA ALA A 200 20.49 -6.18 7.87
C ALA A 200 21.79 -5.42 7.60
N LYS A 201 22.68 -5.94 6.73
CA LYS A 201 23.93 -5.26 6.35
C LYS A 201 23.66 -4.05 5.46
N ARG A 202 22.66 -4.14 4.58
CA ARG A 202 22.27 -3.08 3.63
C ARG A 202 21.62 -1.89 4.33
N VAL A 203 20.70 -2.16 5.26
CA VAL A 203 20.05 -1.16 6.11
C VAL A 203 21.07 -0.53 7.06
N ALA A 204 21.97 -1.33 7.66
CA ALA A 204 23.03 -0.79 8.50
C ALA A 204 24.02 0.10 7.71
N ALA A 205 24.28 -0.22 6.43
CA ALA A 205 25.08 0.62 5.54
C ALA A 205 24.33 1.92 5.17
N ALA A 206 23.06 1.81 4.77
CA ALA A 206 22.21 2.97 4.45
C ALA A 206 22.10 3.93 5.65
N SER A 207 21.89 3.42 6.85
CA SER A 207 21.85 4.23 8.07
C SER A 207 23.16 4.97 8.39
N ARG A 208 24.30 4.53 7.84
CA ARG A 208 25.59 5.21 8.00
C ARG A 208 25.84 6.29 6.93
N GLU A 209 25.28 6.09 5.74
CA GLU A 209 25.35 7.04 4.62
C GLU A 209 24.32 8.17 4.74
N ASP A 210 23.17 7.91 5.35
CA ASP A 210 22.06 8.86 5.52
C ASP A 210 22.38 9.88 6.64
N ARG A 211 23.39 10.74 6.40
CA ARG A 211 23.77 11.86 7.28
C ARG A 211 22.95 13.14 7.05
N ALA A 212 22.13 13.21 6.01
CA ALA A 212 21.29 14.37 5.72
C ALA A 212 19.84 14.10 6.17
N PRO A 213 19.43 14.56 7.37
CA PRO A 213 18.04 14.43 7.79
C PRO A 213 17.13 15.21 6.83
N LEU A 214 16.10 14.53 6.31
CA LEU A 214 15.02 15.16 5.56
C LEU A 214 14.33 16.20 6.46
N ARG A 215 14.36 17.48 6.07
CA ARG A 215 13.67 18.54 6.82
C ARG A 215 12.33 18.77 6.16
N ILE A 216 11.26 18.44 6.89
CA ILE A 216 9.90 18.84 6.54
C ILE A 216 9.70 20.25 7.09
N SER A 217 9.53 21.22 6.21
CA SER A 217 9.16 22.58 6.59
C SER A 217 7.79 22.92 6.05
N VAL A 218 7.10 23.83 6.74
CA VAL A 218 5.88 24.44 6.20
C VAL A 218 6.29 25.38 5.07
N ARG A 219 5.63 25.29 3.93
CA ARG A 219 5.91 26.14 2.77
C ARG A 219 5.61 27.60 3.09
N GLU A 220 6.65 28.44 3.07
CA GLU A 220 6.53 29.87 3.32
C GLU A 220 6.21 30.66 2.03
N GLN A 221 6.70 30.20 0.87
CA GLN A 221 6.48 30.86 -0.43
C GLN A 221 5.44 30.13 -1.27
N TRP A 222 4.38 30.85 -1.65
CA TRP A 222 3.23 30.32 -2.37
C TRP A 222 3.20 30.81 -3.82
N GLY A 223 3.34 29.88 -4.78
CA GLY A 223 3.11 30.16 -6.20
C GLY A 223 1.62 30.12 -6.57
N GLY A 224 1.26 30.66 -7.73
CA GLY A 224 -0.13 30.66 -8.21
C GLY A 224 -0.72 29.25 -8.37
N HIS A 225 0.09 28.27 -8.79
CA HIS A 225 -0.35 26.88 -8.95
C HIS A 225 -0.72 26.21 -7.62
N HIS A 226 -0.05 26.56 -6.51
CA HIS A 226 -0.35 26.03 -5.18
C HIS A 226 -1.75 26.44 -4.70
N TRP A 227 -2.12 27.70 -4.95
CA TRP A 227 -3.46 28.21 -4.63
C TRP A 227 -4.55 27.50 -5.44
N VAL A 228 -4.29 27.22 -6.73
CA VAL A 228 -5.23 26.46 -7.57
C VAL A 228 -5.46 25.05 -7.00
N ILE A 229 -4.38 24.36 -6.60
CA ILE A 229 -4.48 23.01 -6.00
C ILE A 229 -5.28 23.04 -4.69
N ILE A 230 -5.06 24.03 -3.83
CA ILE A 230 -5.83 24.19 -2.58
C ILE A 230 -7.32 24.42 -2.86
N ILE A 231 -7.66 25.27 -3.82
CA ILE A 231 -9.06 25.56 -4.17
C ILE A 231 -9.75 24.28 -4.67
N ILE A 232 -9.10 23.54 -5.57
CA ILE A 232 -9.62 22.26 -6.08
C ILE A 232 -9.80 21.27 -4.92
N ALA A 233 -8.82 21.18 -4.02
CA ALA A 233 -8.89 20.28 -2.88
C ALA A 233 -10.06 20.59 -1.93
N PHE A 234 -10.26 21.86 -1.57
CA PHE A 234 -11.43 22.26 -0.77
C PHE A 234 -12.75 22.02 -1.50
N LEU A 235 -12.79 22.20 -2.82
CA LEU A 235 -13.96 21.93 -3.63
C LEU A 235 -14.31 20.42 -3.63
N LEU A 236 -13.32 19.55 -3.78
CA LEU A 236 -13.52 18.09 -3.70
C LEU A 236 -14.06 17.66 -2.33
N ILE A 237 -13.49 18.18 -1.24
CA ILE A 237 -13.99 17.90 0.12
C ILE A 237 -15.40 18.45 0.31
N GLY A 238 -15.68 19.65 -0.20
CA GLY A 238 -17.01 20.26 -0.14
C GLY A 238 -18.07 19.42 -0.86
N ILE A 239 -17.75 18.91 -2.05
CA ILE A 239 -18.63 18.01 -2.80
C ILE A 239 -18.84 16.70 -2.03
N ALA A 240 -17.78 16.09 -1.48
CA ALA A 240 -17.90 14.87 -0.69
C ALA A 240 -18.84 15.05 0.52
N ILE A 241 -18.72 16.18 1.24
CA ILE A 241 -19.59 16.53 2.36
C ILE A 241 -21.04 16.72 1.89
N ASP A 242 -21.24 17.47 0.80
CA ASP A 242 -22.57 17.73 0.25
C ASP A 242 -23.26 16.43 -0.19
N THR A 243 -22.55 15.54 -0.88
CA THR A 243 -23.07 14.21 -1.26
C THR A 243 -23.49 13.41 -0.03
N THR A 244 -22.68 13.40 1.02
CA THR A 244 -23.00 12.63 2.24
C THR A 244 -24.23 13.17 2.96
N LEU A 245 -24.47 14.48 2.93
CA LEU A 245 -25.54 15.13 3.69
C LEU A 245 -26.85 15.26 2.91
N ASN A 246 -26.77 15.52 1.61
CA ASN A 246 -27.91 16.00 0.82
C ASN A 246 -28.25 15.09 -0.37
N ASP A 247 -27.39 14.15 -0.76
CA ASP A 247 -27.63 13.33 -1.95
C ASP A 247 -28.62 12.18 -1.66
N ASP A 248 -29.70 12.13 -2.43
CA ASP A 248 -30.74 11.12 -2.29
C ASP A 248 -30.26 9.73 -2.72
N ALA A 249 -29.37 9.64 -3.71
CA ALA A 249 -28.81 8.37 -4.18
C ALA A 249 -27.91 7.76 -3.09
N PHE A 250 -26.99 8.54 -2.51
CA PHE A 250 -26.15 8.13 -1.38
C PHE A 250 -26.99 7.64 -0.18
N ASN A 251 -28.00 8.42 0.21
CA ASN A 251 -28.90 8.07 1.31
C ASN A 251 -29.76 6.83 1.00
N SER A 252 -30.17 6.64 -0.25
CA SER A 252 -30.95 5.48 -0.67
C SER A 252 -30.11 4.20 -0.69
N ALA A 253 -28.87 4.28 -1.15
CA ALA A 253 -27.90 3.19 -1.14
C ALA A 253 -27.60 2.75 0.29
N GLN A 254 -27.39 3.71 1.20
CA GLN A 254 -27.17 3.42 2.63
C GLN A 254 -28.34 2.67 3.26
N ARG A 255 -29.56 3.11 2.99
CA ARG A 255 -30.77 2.46 3.53
C ARG A 255 -30.97 1.07 2.94
N ALA A 256 -30.74 0.91 1.64
CA ALA A 256 -30.84 -0.38 0.97
C ALA A 256 -29.87 -1.39 1.60
N GLN A 257 -28.62 -0.99 1.84
CA GLN A 257 -27.63 -1.85 2.48
C GLN A 257 -27.97 -2.18 3.93
N ASN A 258 -28.43 -1.19 4.71
CA ASN A 258 -28.81 -1.41 6.11
C ASN A 258 -30.03 -2.33 6.28
N ASN A 259 -30.82 -2.52 5.23
CA ASN A 259 -31.98 -3.41 5.25
C ASN A 259 -31.62 -4.87 4.95
N CYS A 260 -30.39 -5.17 4.56
CA CYS A 260 -29.94 -6.53 4.34
C CYS A 260 -29.72 -7.25 5.66
N THR A 261 -30.60 -8.22 5.95
CA THR A 261 -30.47 -9.09 7.12
C THR A 261 -29.54 -10.27 6.82
N ALA A 262 -28.91 -10.87 7.84
CA ALA A 262 -27.99 -12.00 7.67
C ALA A 262 -28.57 -13.25 6.95
N LEU A 263 -29.90 -13.35 6.83
CA LEU A 263 -30.59 -14.39 6.06
C LEU A 263 -30.83 -14.00 4.59
N GLU A 264 -30.84 -12.70 4.29
CA GLU A 264 -31.04 -12.12 2.96
C GLU A 264 -29.73 -11.67 2.31
N GLU A 265 -28.62 -11.72 3.04
CA GLU A 265 -27.25 -11.53 2.53
C GLU A 265 -26.95 -12.45 1.33
N TYR A 266 -27.63 -13.61 1.27
CA TYR A 266 -27.56 -14.54 0.15
C TYR A 266 -28.46 -14.19 -1.06
N SER A 267 -29.23 -13.10 -0.99
CA SER A 267 -30.17 -12.70 -2.05
C SER A 267 -29.54 -11.77 -3.09
N PRO A 268 -29.92 -11.87 -4.38
CA PRO A 268 -29.46 -10.95 -5.42
C PRO A 268 -29.74 -9.47 -5.11
N THR A 269 -30.83 -9.19 -4.38
CA THR A 269 -31.22 -7.84 -3.99
C THR A 269 -30.26 -7.20 -3.01
N CYS A 270 -29.67 -7.99 -2.10
CA CYS A 270 -28.67 -7.47 -1.18
C CYS A 270 -27.30 -7.28 -1.82
N ALA A 271 -26.93 -8.15 -2.77
CA ALA A 271 -25.72 -7.96 -3.55
C ALA A 271 -25.74 -6.65 -4.37
N ASP A 272 -26.89 -6.29 -4.96
CA ASP A 272 -27.05 -5.04 -5.71
C ASP A 272 -27.08 -3.80 -4.78
N ALA A 273 -27.67 -3.94 -3.58
CA ALA A 273 -27.68 -2.88 -2.58
C ALA A 273 -26.27 -2.60 -2.05
N GLU A 274 -25.49 -3.65 -1.78
CA GLU A 274 -24.09 -3.56 -1.35
C GLU A 274 -23.23 -2.90 -2.43
N LYS A 275 -23.40 -3.31 -3.69
CA LYS A 275 -22.73 -2.66 -4.83
C LYS A 275 -22.97 -1.16 -4.84
N THR A 276 -24.25 -0.77 -4.85
CA THR A 276 -24.63 0.64 -4.96
C THR A 276 -24.07 1.43 -3.79
N TRP A 277 -24.08 0.85 -2.59
CA TRP A 277 -23.48 1.46 -1.41
C TRP A 277 -21.96 1.63 -1.53
N ASN A 278 -21.24 0.60 -1.95
CA ASN A 278 -19.78 0.64 -2.10
C ASN A 278 -19.34 1.66 -3.16
N ASP A 279 -20.06 1.76 -4.29
CA ASP A 279 -19.76 2.74 -5.35
C ASP A 279 -19.97 4.19 -4.86
N GLU A 280 -21.08 4.47 -4.18
CA GLU A 280 -21.41 5.80 -3.64
C GLU A 280 -20.44 6.22 -2.52
N VAL A 281 -20.14 5.31 -1.58
CA VAL A 281 -19.16 5.53 -0.51
C VAL A 281 -17.76 5.72 -1.06
N GLY A 282 -17.34 4.89 -2.02
CA GLY A 282 -16.03 4.98 -2.65
C GLY A 282 -15.80 6.33 -3.33
N SER A 283 -16.82 6.84 -4.03
CA SER A 283 -16.80 8.16 -4.68
C SER A 283 -16.57 9.29 -3.67
N VAL A 284 -17.32 9.30 -2.57
CA VAL A 284 -17.20 10.31 -1.49
C VAL A 284 -15.81 10.29 -0.86
N TRP A 285 -15.31 9.11 -0.50
CA TRP A 285 -13.99 8.97 0.12
C TRP A 285 -12.84 9.31 -0.81
N SER A 286 -12.97 9.02 -2.11
CA SER A 286 -11.97 9.38 -3.11
C SER A 286 -11.79 10.90 -3.18
N MET A 287 -12.89 11.63 -3.29
CA MET A 287 -12.85 13.09 -3.35
C MET A 287 -12.29 13.69 -2.05
N ALA A 288 -12.69 13.17 -0.90
CA ALA A 288 -12.16 13.59 0.39
C ALA A 288 -10.65 13.33 0.50
N THR A 289 -10.19 12.13 0.12
CA THR A 289 -8.79 11.72 0.21
C THR A 289 -7.90 12.52 -0.72
N LEU A 290 -8.31 12.70 -1.99
CA LEU A 290 -7.59 13.54 -2.95
C LEU A 290 -7.52 15.00 -2.50
N GLY A 291 -8.58 15.51 -1.89
CA GLY A 291 -8.56 16.84 -1.29
C GLY A 291 -7.56 16.95 -0.14
N ILE A 292 -7.57 15.99 0.80
CA ILE A 292 -6.64 15.99 1.94
C ILE A 292 -5.19 15.87 1.47
N LEU A 293 -4.91 14.97 0.52
CA LEU A 293 -3.56 14.80 -0.05
C LEU A 293 -3.12 16.05 -0.83
N GLY A 294 -4.02 16.69 -1.57
CA GLY A 294 -3.73 17.95 -2.27
C GLY A 294 -3.35 19.07 -1.31
N ILE A 295 -4.07 19.22 -0.20
CA ILE A 295 -3.75 20.19 0.86
C ILE A 295 -2.40 19.85 1.50
N GLY A 296 -2.22 18.60 1.95
CA GLY A 296 -1.01 18.15 2.62
C GLY A 296 0.24 18.27 1.75
N GLY A 297 0.17 17.84 0.49
CA GLY A 297 1.27 17.91 -0.47
C GLY A 297 1.64 19.33 -0.89
N THR A 298 0.72 20.29 -0.75
CA THR A 298 0.98 21.71 -1.05
C THR A 298 1.57 22.46 0.13
N ILE A 299 1.09 22.18 1.36
CA ILE A 299 1.55 22.82 2.60
C ILE A 299 2.95 22.37 3.01
N LEU A 300 3.28 21.09 2.78
CA LEU A 300 4.55 20.50 3.21
C LEU A 300 5.62 20.65 2.13
N GLU A 301 6.79 21.14 2.51
CA GLU A 301 7.98 21.19 1.66
C GLU A 301 9.03 20.21 2.18
N PHE A 302 9.51 19.35 1.28
CA PHE A 302 10.52 18.34 1.58
C PHE A 302 11.86 18.84 1.06
N SER A 303 12.74 19.31 1.96
CA SER A 303 14.10 19.70 1.61
C SER A 303 15.10 18.65 2.11
N ARG A 304 16.06 18.31 1.26
CA ARG A 304 17.24 17.51 1.65
C ARG A 304 18.34 18.50 2.02
N ARG A 305 18.94 18.35 3.20
CA ARG A 305 20.07 19.19 3.61
C ARG A 305 21.32 18.73 2.87
N ASP A 306 21.48 19.17 1.64
CA ASP A 306 22.76 19.11 0.92
C ASP A 306 23.28 20.55 0.78
N ASN A 307 24.45 20.81 1.40
CA ASN A 307 25.41 21.89 1.09
C ASN A 307 25.15 23.36 1.45
N ASP A 308 24.11 23.76 2.18
CA ASP A 308 24.01 25.15 2.71
C ASP A 308 24.81 25.37 4.01
N SER A 309 26.07 24.94 4.06
CA SER A 309 26.95 25.23 5.21
C SER A 309 28.38 25.61 4.82
N ALA A 310 28.60 25.97 3.55
CA ALA A 310 29.91 26.39 3.05
C ALA A 310 29.99 27.87 2.68
N GLU A 311 28.94 28.67 2.89
CA GLU A 311 28.91 30.06 2.42
C GLU A 311 28.17 30.98 3.40
N ASP A 312 28.58 31.01 4.68
CA ASP A 312 28.30 32.16 5.54
C ASP A 312 29.29 32.22 6.71
N ASP A 313 30.59 32.34 6.40
CA ASP A 313 31.56 32.84 7.39
C ASP A 313 32.79 33.44 6.70
N SER A 314 32.59 34.51 5.92
CA SER A 314 33.70 35.40 5.56
C SER A 314 33.22 36.82 5.26
N ASN A 315 32.95 37.58 6.32
CA ASN A 315 33.63 38.86 6.55
C ASN A 315 33.18 39.50 7.86
N PRO A 316 34.12 40.14 8.59
CA PRO A 316 34.09 41.60 8.54
C PRO A 316 35.46 42.28 8.44
N GLU A 317 35.42 43.44 7.77
CA GLU A 317 36.23 44.67 7.95
C GLU A 317 37.69 44.75 7.45
N GLU A 318 37.80 45.29 6.23
CA GLU A 318 38.46 46.57 5.87
C GLU A 318 39.73 47.02 6.62
N SER A 319 40.88 47.07 5.92
CA SER A 319 41.90 48.13 6.08
C SER A 319 43.03 48.04 5.01
N ARG A 320 42.95 48.95 4.03
CA ARG A 320 44.04 49.90 3.65
C ARG A 320 45.34 49.37 2.97
N GLY A 321 45.40 49.54 1.65
CA GLY A 321 46.42 50.37 0.96
C GLY A 321 47.81 49.79 0.61
N ASN A 322 48.17 50.03 -0.66
CA ASN A 322 49.51 50.13 -1.29
C ASN A 322 50.22 48.88 -1.87
N ASP A 323 50.17 48.82 -3.20
CA ASP A 323 51.28 49.09 -4.14
C ASP A 323 52.34 48.01 -4.46
N LEU A 324 52.81 48.10 -5.69
CA LEU A 324 53.91 47.43 -6.40
C LEU A 324 53.73 46.05 -7.07
N SER A 325 53.71 46.14 -8.40
CA SER A 325 54.31 45.26 -9.42
C SER A 325 55.65 44.61 -9.08
N VAL A 326 55.94 43.47 -9.71
CA VAL A 326 57.23 42.98 -10.28
C VAL A 326 57.02 41.49 -10.59
N GLU A 327 56.85 41.14 -11.88
CA GLU A 327 57.81 40.35 -12.68
C GLU A 327 58.06 38.93 -12.13
N ASP A 328 57.63 37.92 -12.89
CA ASP A 328 58.52 36.83 -13.27
C ASP A 328 58.01 36.19 -14.57
N GLU A 329 58.81 36.42 -15.61
CA GLU A 329 58.74 35.83 -16.94
C GLU A 329 59.80 34.72 -17.02
N ILE A 330 59.65 33.83 -18.02
CA ILE A 330 60.68 32.97 -18.64
C ILE A 330 60.79 31.52 -18.12
N LEU A 331 60.25 30.60 -18.94
CA LEU A 331 60.90 29.45 -19.61
C LEU A 331 59.78 28.56 -20.17
N GLU A 332 59.19 28.82 -21.33
CA GLU A 332 59.68 28.54 -22.70
C GLU A 332 60.23 27.12 -22.95
N SER A 333 59.71 26.51 -24.02
CA SER A 333 60.13 25.27 -24.72
C SER A 333 59.88 23.92 -24.02
N ASP A 334 58.77 23.26 -24.37
CA ASP A 334 58.81 22.29 -25.47
C ASP A 334 57.39 21.86 -25.86
N ALA A 335 57.04 22.25 -27.08
CA ALA A 335 55.96 21.65 -27.85
C ALA A 335 56.52 20.45 -28.62
N LEU A 336 55.58 19.61 -29.04
CA LEU A 336 55.62 18.69 -30.18
C LEU A 336 55.89 17.19 -29.93
N GLU A 337 54.87 16.43 -30.34
CA GLU A 337 54.91 15.10 -30.95
C GLU A 337 55.40 13.89 -30.13
N ILE A 338 54.53 12.88 -29.97
CA ILE A 338 54.68 11.59 -30.68
C ILE A 338 53.45 10.67 -30.42
N SER A 339 52.87 10.25 -31.55
CA SER A 339 52.12 9.02 -31.88
C SER A 339 50.86 8.59 -31.12
N ALA A 340 49.75 8.66 -31.86
CA ALA A 340 48.81 7.55 -31.98
C ALA A 340 49.39 6.45 -32.89
N SER A 341 49.25 5.17 -32.53
CA SER A 341 48.98 4.00 -33.41
C SER A 341 49.22 2.66 -32.69
N GLU A 342 48.57 1.62 -33.23
CA GLU A 342 48.65 0.16 -32.94
C GLU A 342 47.70 -0.34 -31.82
N GLU A 343 46.52 -0.88 -32.16
CA GLU A 343 46.22 -2.21 -32.74
C GLU A 343 46.73 -3.39 -31.89
N GLU A 344 45.84 -3.96 -31.06
CA GLU A 344 45.37 -5.36 -31.12
C GLU A 344 44.06 -5.55 -30.33
#